data_AF-A0A9R1SYI8-F1
#
_entry.id   AF-A0A9R1SYI8-F1
#
_cell.length_a   1.000
_cell.length_b   1.000
_cell.length_c   1.000
_cell.angle_alpha   90.00
_cell.angle_beta   90.00
_cell.angle_gamma   90.00
#
_symmetry.space_group_name_H-M   'P 1'
#
loop_
_entity.id
_entity.type
_entity.pdbx_description
1 polymer ?
#
loop_
_entity_poly.entity_id
_entity_poly.type
_entity_poly.pdbx_seq_one_letter_code
_entity_poly.pdbx_strand_id
1 'polypeptide(L)'
;MRWTFLTTGSGISMLNSLWMAYLLGTIAVLWVIRYRKEIQEYIIFRKEILKCSASLRGPPGIPLVGNAHQFADTGKTIFTLAKMSQDINVGTFKIWLGPIMKVIVTDPRDFEIIMGSAKAAEKDTVYDFMKPAVINSLINGGGPVYRAHKKLVVPLINGGNLITEHIKQFNYQTKIMIKKMADKVGTGEFDVHHAIVPCVADIVFETMFGVPGKAQNGEHNILVEGTETYSKGRHPWAFLPFSGGLRSCPGSKYGMICIKVIIAQMVRHYQLETTLKYETLNIHAHISTRSIDGYPISLKKIN
;
A
#
# COMPACT_ATOMS: atom_id res chain seq x y z
N MET A 1 45.63 -28.78 61.97
CA MET A 1 44.51 -27.97 62.46
C MET A 1 43.83 -27.31 61.27
N ARG A 2 42.58 -27.69 61.00
CA ARG A 2 41.77 -27.23 59.86
C ARG A 2 41.08 -25.92 60.26
N TRP A 3 41.37 -24.83 59.56
CA TRP A 3 40.63 -23.57 59.68
C TRP A 3 39.48 -23.57 58.67
N THR A 4 38.25 -23.62 59.17
CA THR A 4 37.02 -23.42 58.37
C THR A 4 36.76 -21.93 58.22
N PHE A 5 36.90 -21.41 56.99
CA PHE A 5 36.39 -20.09 56.63
C PHE A 5 34.87 -20.16 56.46
N LEU A 6 34.14 -19.41 57.31
CA LEU A 6 32.71 -19.14 57.16
C LEU A 6 32.48 -18.25 55.95
N THR A 7 31.71 -18.75 54.97
CA THR A 7 31.26 -18.00 53.80
C THR A 7 30.08 -17.07 54.16
N THR A 8 30.35 -15.80 54.39
CA THR A 8 29.35 -14.73 54.40
C THR A 8 29.08 -14.27 52.95
N GLY A 9 28.10 -14.85 52.27
CA GLY A 9 27.88 -14.55 50.85
C GLY A 9 26.48 -14.74 50.26
N SER A 10 25.45 -15.11 51.02
CA SER A 10 24.12 -15.44 50.45
C SER A 10 22.96 -14.53 50.90
N GLY A 11 23.12 -13.71 51.97
CA GLY A 11 22.04 -12.89 52.50
C GLY A 11 21.79 -11.56 51.77
N ILE A 12 22.85 -10.95 51.21
CA ILE A 12 22.78 -9.60 50.63
C ILE A 12 22.15 -9.61 49.22
N SER A 13 22.32 -10.70 48.45
CA SER A 13 21.70 -10.85 47.13
C SER A 13 20.18 -11.08 47.22
N MET A 14 19.71 -11.79 48.25
CA MET A 14 18.30 -12.12 48.42
C MET A 14 17.48 -10.92 48.91
N LEU A 15 18.00 -10.12 49.84
CA LEU A 15 17.37 -8.88 50.30
C LEU A 15 17.22 -7.83 49.18
N ASN A 16 18.24 -7.72 48.30
CA ASN A 16 18.17 -6.85 47.13
C ASN A 16 17.10 -7.31 46.11
N SER A 17 16.91 -8.62 45.95
CA SER A 17 15.87 -9.16 45.06
C SER A 17 14.44 -8.89 45.56
N LEU A 18 14.21 -8.95 46.88
CA LEU A 18 12.91 -8.68 47.50
C LEU A 18 12.54 -7.20 47.46
N TRP A 19 13.51 -6.31 47.71
CA TRP A 19 13.31 -4.86 47.56
C TRP A 19 13.02 -4.45 46.12
N MET A 20 13.71 -5.05 45.15
CA MET A 20 13.43 -4.82 43.73
C MET A 20 12.04 -5.31 43.33
N ALA A 21 11.60 -6.49 43.81
CA ALA A 21 10.26 -6.98 43.56
C ALA A 21 9.17 -6.07 44.18
N TYR A 22 9.39 -5.57 45.40
CA TYR A 22 8.48 -4.62 46.05
C TYR A 22 8.43 -3.27 45.32
N LEU A 23 9.57 -2.75 44.87
CA LEU A 23 9.64 -1.53 44.08
C LEU A 23 8.92 -1.69 42.73
N LEU A 24 9.16 -2.79 42.01
CA LEU A 24 8.45 -3.09 40.76
C LEU A 24 6.95 -3.26 40.99
N GLY A 25 6.54 -3.92 42.08
CA GLY A 25 5.14 -4.10 42.43
C GLY A 25 4.43 -2.78 42.76
N THR A 26 5.07 -1.91 43.56
CA THR A 26 4.53 -0.58 43.88
C THR A 26 4.46 0.31 42.64
N ILE A 27 5.48 0.30 41.78
CA ILE A 27 5.45 1.00 40.49
C ILE A 27 4.31 0.48 39.62
N ALA A 28 4.12 -0.84 39.53
CA ALA A 28 3.03 -1.44 38.76
C ALA A 28 1.64 -1.03 39.30
N VAL A 29 1.45 -1.00 40.62
CA VAL A 29 0.20 -0.55 41.25
C VAL A 29 -0.05 0.93 40.99
N LEU A 30 0.97 1.79 41.15
CA LEU A 30 0.85 3.22 40.84
C LEU A 30 0.55 3.44 39.35
N TRP A 31 1.13 2.63 38.46
CA TRP A 31 0.79 2.59 37.03
C TRP A 31 -0.68 2.24 36.81
N VAL A 32 -1.17 1.15 37.40
CA VAL A 32 -2.57 0.74 37.26
C VAL A 32 -3.53 1.82 37.78
N ILE A 33 -3.22 2.46 38.91
CA ILE A 33 -4.02 3.58 39.45
C ILE A 33 -3.99 4.78 38.52
N ARG A 34 -2.81 5.13 37.98
CA ARG A 34 -2.60 6.27 37.09
C ARG A 34 -3.33 6.11 35.76
N TYR A 35 -3.40 4.89 35.24
CA TYR A 35 -4.03 4.55 33.96
C TYR A 35 -5.40 3.88 34.11
N ARG A 36 -6.01 3.93 35.31
CA ARG A 36 -7.26 3.20 35.61
C ARG A 36 -8.42 3.59 34.69
N LYS A 37 -8.51 4.86 34.31
CA LYS A 37 -9.61 5.37 33.47
C LYS A 37 -9.44 4.88 32.04
N GLU A 38 -8.23 4.98 31.52
CA GLU A 38 -7.83 4.50 30.20
C GLU A 38 -8.01 2.98 30.08
N ILE A 39 -7.67 2.22 31.13
CA ILE A 39 -7.92 0.77 31.22
C ILE A 39 -9.42 0.47 31.22
N GLN A 40 -10.22 1.21 32.00
CA GLN A 40 -11.68 1.03 32.03
C GLN A 40 -12.32 1.32 30.68
N GLU A 41 -11.96 2.44 30.05
CA GLU A 41 -12.40 2.81 28.71
C GLU A 41 -12.02 1.76 27.67
N TYR A 42 -10.77 1.26 27.72
CA TYR A 42 -10.31 0.19 26.87
C TYR A 42 -11.13 -1.10 27.06
N ILE A 43 -11.41 -1.51 28.30
CA ILE A 43 -12.20 -2.71 28.59
C ILE A 43 -13.63 -2.56 28.06
N ILE A 44 -14.27 -1.41 28.28
CA ILE A 44 -15.63 -1.13 27.79
C ILE A 44 -15.66 -1.17 26.26
N PHE A 45 -14.75 -0.43 25.61
CA PHE A 45 -14.60 -0.41 24.17
C PHE A 45 -14.37 -1.81 23.59
N ARG A 46 -13.48 -2.59 24.22
CA ARG A 46 -13.18 -3.96 23.81
C ARG A 46 -14.41 -4.87 23.91
N LYS A 47 -15.20 -4.75 24.99
CA LYS A 47 -16.46 -5.50 25.14
C LYS A 47 -17.45 -5.17 24.03
N GLU A 48 -17.62 -3.88 23.70
CA GLU A 48 -18.52 -3.47 22.61
C GLU A 48 -18.06 -3.97 21.25
N ILE A 49 -16.76 -3.92 20.93
CA ILE A 49 -16.24 -4.50 19.68
C ILE A 49 -16.48 -6.02 19.64
N LEU A 50 -16.27 -6.73 20.74
CA LEU A 50 -16.49 -8.18 20.78
C LEU A 50 -17.97 -8.52 20.54
N LYS A 51 -18.91 -7.74 21.11
CA LYS A 51 -20.34 -7.88 20.85
C LYS A 51 -20.68 -7.61 19.38
N CYS A 52 -20.27 -6.46 18.85
CA CYS A 52 -20.57 -6.05 17.47
C CYS A 52 -19.95 -6.98 16.43
N SER A 53 -18.78 -7.56 16.74
CA SER A 53 -18.08 -8.47 15.83
C SER A 53 -18.48 -9.93 16.00
N ALA A 54 -19.35 -10.28 16.95
CA ALA A 54 -19.69 -11.69 17.24
C ALA A 54 -20.26 -12.43 16.02
N SER A 55 -20.97 -11.72 15.14
CA SER A 55 -21.52 -12.24 13.88
C SER A 55 -20.47 -12.46 12.78
N LEU A 56 -19.32 -11.80 12.86
CA LEU A 56 -18.25 -11.92 11.87
C LEU A 56 -17.33 -13.10 12.21
N ARG A 57 -17.19 -14.03 11.25
CA ARG A 57 -16.21 -15.12 11.33
C ARG A 57 -14.79 -14.56 11.20
N GLY A 58 -13.82 -15.27 11.76
CA GLY A 58 -12.41 -14.88 11.72
C GLY A 58 -11.50 -16.02 12.18
N PRO A 59 -10.20 -16.01 11.83
CA PRO A 59 -9.28 -17.06 12.22
C PRO A 59 -8.99 -16.98 13.73
N PRO A 60 -8.65 -18.12 14.36
CA PRO A 60 -8.29 -18.14 15.78
C PRO A 60 -7.03 -17.32 16.01
N GLY A 61 -7.08 -16.41 16.98
CA GLY A 61 -5.96 -15.55 17.35
C GLY A 61 -5.32 -15.97 18.68
N ILE A 62 -4.00 -15.80 18.79
CA ILE A 62 -3.26 -16.03 20.03
C ILE A 62 -3.66 -14.96 21.07
N PRO A 63 -3.74 -15.27 22.38
CA PRO A 63 -3.98 -14.27 23.40
C PRO A 63 -3.02 -13.07 23.29
N LEU A 64 -3.54 -11.86 23.52
CA LEU A 64 -2.83 -10.56 23.47
C LEU A 64 -2.30 -10.11 22.09
N VAL A 65 -1.79 -11.02 21.26
CA VAL A 65 -1.17 -10.73 19.95
C VAL A 65 -2.15 -10.92 18.78
N GLY A 66 -3.15 -11.78 18.94
CA GLY A 66 -4.08 -12.15 17.87
C GLY A 66 -3.36 -12.83 16.71
N ASN A 67 -3.66 -12.37 15.50
CA ASN A 67 -3.11 -12.83 14.23
C ASN A 67 -1.88 -12.01 13.80
N ALA A 68 -1.43 -11.02 14.58
CA ALA A 68 -0.32 -10.13 14.22
C ALA A 68 0.97 -10.89 13.86
N HIS A 69 1.22 -12.01 14.54
CA HIS A 69 2.38 -12.89 14.30
C HIS A 69 2.44 -13.46 12.87
N GLN A 70 1.31 -13.54 12.16
CA GLN A 70 1.22 -14.05 10.79
C GLN A 70 1.57 -12.97 9.74
N PHE A 71 1.81 -11.73 10.17
CA PHE A 71 2.10 -10.57 9.34
C PHE A 71 3.52 -10.02 9.56
N ALA A 72 4.46 -10.85 10.00
CA ALA A 72 5.86 -10.45 10.18
C ALA A 72 6.54 -10.03 8.86
N ASP A 73 6.11 -10.62 7.74
CA ASP A 73 6.55 -10.27 6.39
C ASP A 73 5.49 -9.38 5.72
N THR A 74 5.72 -8.06 5.74
CA THR A 74 4.79 -7.07 5.20
C THR A 74 4.48 -7.33 3.72
N GLY A 75 5.45 -7.82 2.94
CA GLY A 75 5.30 -8.13 1.51
C GLY A 75 4.37 -9.30 1.23
N LYS A 76 4.05 -10.13 2.24
CA LYS A 76 3.11 -11.26 2.11
C LYS A 76 1.75 -11.02 2.75
N THR A 77 1.53 -9.85 3.34
CA THR A 77 0.31 -9.53 4.09
C THR A 77 -0.97 -9.86 3.32
N ILE A 78 -1.08 -9.43 2.07
CA ILE A 78 -2.28 -9.65 1.24
C ILE A 78 -2.50 -11.15 0.98
N PHE A 79 -1.44 -11.93 0.78
CA PHE A 79 -1.55 -13.38 0.62
C PHE A 79 -1.98 -14.09 1.88
N THR A 80 -1.41 -13.70 3.01
CA THR A 80 -1.79 -14.23 4.31
C THR A 80 -3.29 -13.99 4.52
N LEU A 81 -3.80 -12.79 4.21
CA LEU A 81 -5.23 -12.49 4.26
C LEU A 81 -6.06 -13.32 3.27
N ALA A 82 -5.61 -13.47 2.02
CA ALA A 82 -6.31 -14.26 1.02
C ALA A 82 -6.39 -15.75 1.42
N LYS A 83 -5.30 -16.32 1.92
CA LYS A 83 -5.25 -17.68 2.45
C LYS A 83 -6.21 -17.85 3.63
N MET A 84 -6.21 -16.90 4.58
CA MET A 84 -7.17 -16.90 5.69
C MET A 84 -8.63 -16.87 5.21
N SER A 85 -8.94 -16.05 4.19
CA SER A 85 -10.29 -16.00 3.60
C SER A 85 -10.71 -17.35 3.01
N GLN A 86 -9.79 -18.02 2.30
CA GLN A 86 -10.01 -19.35 1.72
C GLN A 86 -10.19 -20.41 2.81
N ASP A 87 -9.33 -20.43 3.82
CA ASP A 87 -9.37 -21.40 4.92
C ASP A 87 -10.67 -21.31 5.73
N ILE A 88 -11.20 -20.08 5.93
CA ILE A 88 -12.46 -19.84 6.66
C ILE A 88 -13.67 -20.01 5.73
N ASN A 89 -13.44 -20.12 4.42
CA ASN A 89 -14.45 -20.20 3.36
C ASN A 89 -15.54 -19.12 3.47
N VAL A 90 -15.11 -17.87 3.65
CA VAL A 90 -16.01 -16.71 3.74
C VAL A 90 -15.46 -15.53 2.96
N GLY A 91 -16.37 -14.70 2.45
CA GLY A 91 -16.04 -13.42 1.84
C GLY A 91 -15.48 -12.44 2.88
N THR A 92 -16.36 -11.81 3.67
CA THR A 92 -15.97 -10.81 4.67
C THR A 92 -15.66 -11.47 6.03
N PHE A 93 -14.51 -11.16 6.63
CA PHE A 93 -14.06 -11.76 7.90
C PHE A 93 -13.31 -10.75 8.79
N LYS A 94 -13.20 -11.05 10.08
CA LYS A 94 -12.43 -10.23 11.04
C LYS A 94 -11.07 -10.83 11.36
N ILE A 95 -10.10 -9.98 11.65
CA ILE A 95 -8.80 -10.36 12.20
C ILE A 95 -8.45 -9.49 13.41
N TRP A 96 -7.63 -10.03 14.30
CA TRP A 96 -7.08 -9.29 15.44
C TRP A 96 -5.61 -9.03 15.24
N LEU A 97 -5.20 -7.77 15.35
CA LEU A 97 -3.80 -7.33 15.37
C LEU A 97 -3.55 -6.76 16.77
N GLY A 98 -3.23 -7.65 17.70
CA GLY A 98 -3.20 -7.38 19.13
C GLY A 98 -4.52 -6.77 19.64
N PRO A 99 -4.52 -5.54 20.17
CA PRO A 99 -5.72 -4.88 20.67
C PRO A 99 -6.66 -4.38 19.56
N ILE A 100 -6.18 -4.27 18.31
CA ILE A 100 -6.93 -3.68 17.19
C ILE A 100 -7.64 -4.78 16.40
N MET A 101 -8.94 -4.61 16.14
CA MET A 101 -9.67 -5.45 15.20
C MET A 101 -9.68 -4.81 13.82
N LYS A 102 -9.44 -5.60 12.78
CA LYS A 102 -9.70 -5.18 11.39
C LYS A 102 -10.75 -6.09 10.77
N VAL A 103 -11.64 -5.50 9.98
CA VAL A 103 -12.58 -6.26 9.14
C VAL A 103 -12.05 -6.23 7.72
N ILE A 104 -11.82 -7.42 7.18
CA ILE A 104 -11.36 -7.64 5.82
C ILE A 104 -12.59 -7.89 4.97
N VAL A 105 -12.88 -6.94 4.11
CA VAL A 105 -14.02 -6.99 3.19
C VAL A 105 -13.52 -7.58 1.88
N THR A 106 -14.19 -8.61 1.39
CA THR A 106 -13.85 -9.19 0.08
C THR A 106 -15.06 -9.27 -0.86
N ASP A 107 -16.30 -9.16 -0.34
CA ASP A 107 -17.51 -9.10 -1.17
C ASP A 107 -17.60 -7.75 -1.91
N PRO A 108 -17.73 -7.75 -3.25
CA PRO A 108 -17.86 -6.52 -4.04
C PRO A 108 -19.03 -5.62 -3.62
N ARG A 109 -20.15 -6.19 -3.13
CA ARG A 109 -21.32 -5.43 -2.70
C ARG A 109 -21.04 -4.67 -1.41
N ASP A 110 -20.37 -5.32 -0.47
CA ASP A 110 -19.91 -4.69 0.78
C ASP A 110 -18.92 -3.55 0.46
N PHE A 111 -18.01 -3.78 -0.50
CA PHE A 111 -17.10 -2.75 -0.98
C PHE A 111 -17.85 -1.53 -1.52
N GLU A 112 -18.86 -1.72 -2.37
CA GLU A 112 -19.64 -0.61 -2.93
C GLU A 112 -20.31 0.23 -1.84
N ILE A 113 -20.96 -0.44 -0.87
CA ILE A 113 -21.63 0.23 0.26
C ILE A 113 -20.62 1.03 1.10
N ILE A 114 -19.49 0.42 1.45
CA ILE A 114 -18.47 1.05 2.29
C ILE A 114 -17.82 2.21 1.55
N MET A 115 -17.41 2.02 0.29
CA MET A 115 -16.74 3.06 -0.50
C MET A 115 -17.67 4.22 -0.88
N GLY A 116 -18.97 3.98 -0.95
CA GLY A 116 -20.00 5.01 -1.14
C GLY A 116 -20.35 5.78 0.15
N SER A 117 -20.05 5.23 1.32
CA SER A 117 -20.46 5.81 2.60
C SER A 117 -19.52 6.91 3.09
N ALA A 118 -20.08 8.08 3.40
CA ALA A 118 -19.33 9.16 4.04
C ALA A 118 -18.79 8.78 5.43
N LYS A 119 -19.42 7.81 6.11
CA LYS A 119 -18.97 7.31 7.43
C LYS A 119 -17.68 6.49 7.35
N ALA A 120 -17.34 5.98 6.16
CA ALA A 120 -16.11 5.23 5.89
C ALA A 120 -15.11 6.02 5.05
N ALA A 121 -15.27 7.35 4.96
CA ALA A 121 -14.39 8.22 4.17
C ALA A 121 -13.11 8.65 4.91
N GLU A 122 -13.00 8.31 6.20
CA GLU A 122 -11.80 8.53 7.01
C GLU A 122 -10.73 7.49 6.72
N LYS A 123 -9.47 7.91 6.84
CA LYS A 123 -8.33 6.99 6.71
C LYS A 123 -8.05 6.29 8.03
N ASP A 124 -7.58 5.06 7.92
CA ASP A 124 -7.15 4.30 9.08
C ASP A 124 -5.95 4.96 9.77
N THR A 125 -5.82 4.78 11.08
CA THR A 125 -4.72 5.34 11.87
C THR A 125 -3.34 4.87 11.42
N VAL A 126 -3.24 3.79 10.64
CA VAL A 126 -2.00 3.40 9.95
C VAL A 126 -1.45 4.52 9.03
N TYR A 127 -2.31 5.37 8.48
CA TYR A 127 -1.86 6.51 7.66
C TYR A 127 -1.31 7.68 8.50
N ASP A 128 -1.44 7.64 9.83
CA ASP A 128 -0.88 8.67 10.71
C ASP A 128 0.65 8.65 10.68
N PHE A 129 1.28 7.50 10.43
CA PHE A 129 2.73 7.41 10.22
C PHE A 129 3.21 8.22 9.02
N MET A 130 2.34 8.56 8.07
CA MET A 130 2.67 9.41 6.92
C MET A 130 2.49 10.90 7.21
N LYS A 131 1.81 11.28 8.30
CA LYS A 131 1.54 12.68 8.64
C LYS A 131 2.81 13.53 8.82
N PRO A 132 3.95 13.03 9.36
CA PRO A 132 5.17 13.83 9.45
C PRO A 132 5.72 14.30 8.10
N ALA A 133 5.54 13.51 7.04
CA ALA A 133 6.02 13.85 5.70
C ALA A 133 4.96 14.58 4.86
N VAL A 134 3.68 14.21 5.01
CA VAL A 134 2.59 14.71 4.19
C VAL A 134 1.39 14.97 5.09
N ILE A 135 1.07 16.22 5.41
CA ILE A 135 0.00 16.53 6.37
C ILE A 135 -1.34 16.65 5.64
N ASN A 136 -2.33 15.81 6.00
CA ASN A 136 -3.73 15.91 5.57
C ASN A 136 -3.94 16.07 4.05
N SER A 137 -3.06 15.50 3.24
CA SER A 137 -3.12 15.57 1.77
C SER A 137 -4.23 14.70 1.18
N LEU A 138 -4.32 14.65 -0.15
CA LEU A 138 -5.20 13.71 -0.85
C LEU A 138 -4.95 12.24 -0.49
N ILE A 139 -3.73 11.89 -0.09
CA ILE A 139 -3.32 10.49 0.17
C ILE A 139 -3.75 10.05 1.58
N ASN A 140 -3.60 10.91 2.58
CA ASN A 140 -3.82 10.55 3.99
C ASN A 140 -4.85 11.39 4.75
N GLY A 141 -5.34 12.49 4.17
CA GLY A 141 -6.46 13.25 4.73
C GLY A 141 -7.79 12.51 4.56
N GLY A 142 -8.71 12.70 5.50
CA GLY A 142 -10.07 12.16 5.50
C GLY A 142 -11.17 13.22 5.43
N GLY A 143 -12.41 12.77 5.24
CA GLY A 143 -13.60 13.60 5.47
C GLY A 143 -13.66 14.94 4.72
N PRO A 144 -14.06 16.04 5.39
CA PRO A 144 -14.16 17.37 4.78
C PRO A 144 -12.87 17.90 4.16
N VAL A 145 -11.71 17.65 4.81
CA VAL A 145 -10.40 18.14 4.33
C VAL A 145 -10.04 17.50 3.00
N TYR A 146 -10.21 16.17 2.90
CA TYR A 146 -10.04 15.48 1.61
C TYR A 146 -10.98 16.01 0.53
N ARG A 147 -12.26 16.22 0.86
CA ARG A 147 -13.24 16.73 -0.12
C ARG A 147 -12.85 18.13 -0.62
N ALA A 148 -12.37 19.00 0.26
CA ALA A 148 -11.88 20.33 -0.11
C ALA A 148 -10.68 20.23 -1.06
N HIS A 149 -9.65 19.44 -0.71
CA HIS A 149 -8.49 19.23 -1.57
C HIS A 149 -8.87 18.61 -2.92
N LYS A 150 -9.75 17.60 -2.95
CA LYS A 150 -10.21 16.94 -4.19
C LYS A 150 -10.96 17.91 -5.09
N LYS A 151 -11.80 18.77 -4.51
CA LYS A 151 -12.58 19.79 -5.26
C LYS A 151 -11.67 20.79 -5.98
N LEU A 152 -10.51 21.12 -5.41
CA LEU A 152 -9.54 22.03 -6.01
C LEU A 152 -8.67 21.33 -7.06
N VAL A 153 -8.19 20.12 -6.77
CA VAL A 153 -7.19 19.44 -7.59
C VAL A 153 -7.79 18.73 -8.80
N VAL A 154 -8.95 18.07 -8.68
CA VAL A 154 -9.53 17.27 -9.78
C VAL A 154 -9.78 18.09 -11.06
N PRO A 155 -10.31 19.32 -11.00
CA PRO A 155 -10.47 20.16 -12.20
C PRO A 155 -9.14 20.49 -12.89
N LEU A 156 -8.05 20.63 -12.13
CA LEU A 156 -6.70 20.90 -12.65
C LEU A 156 -6.05 19.67 -13.30
N ILE A 157 -6.64 18.48 -13.16
CA ILE A 157 -6.12 17.24 -13.77
C ILE A 157 -7.02 16.79 -14.92
N ASN A 158 -8.34 16.88 -14.74
CA ASN A 158 -9.33 16.30 -15.65
C ASN A 158 -10.23 17.31 -16.36
N GLY A 159 -10.03 18.61 -16.13
CA GLY A 159 -10.81 19.68 -16.75
C GLY A 159 -10.83 19.55 -18.27
N GLY A 160 -11.99 19.75 -18.90
CA GLY A 160 -12.21 19.41 -20.33
C GLY A 160 -11.23 20.04 -21.31
N ASN A 161 -10.88 21.32 -21.13
CA ASN A 161 -9.91 21.99 -21.98
C ASN A 161 -8.48 21.53 -21.66
N LEU A 162 -8.17 21.37 -20.37
CA LEU A 162 -6.84 21.04 -19.91
C LEU A 162 -6.43 19.61 -20.26
N ILE A 163 -7.37 18.65 -20.18
CA ILE A 163 -7.10 17.27 -20.58
C ILE A 163 -6.77 17.16 -22.08
N THR A 164 -7.32 18.05 -22.91
CA THR A 164 -6.99 18.11 -24.34
C THR A 164 -5.56 18.59 -24.57
N GLU A 165 -5.11 19.59 -23.81
CA GLU A 165 -3.70 20.02 -23.82
C GLU A 165 -2.77 18.93 -23.27
N HIS A 166 -3.16 18.24 -22.20
CA HIS A 166 -2.41 17.09 -21.68
C HIS A 166 -2.25 15.99 -22.72
N ILE A 167 -3.28 15.68 -23.52
CA ILE A 167 -3.18 14.69 -24.61
C ILE A 167 -2.11 15.09 -25.63
N LYS A 168 -1.96 16.38 -25.96
CA LYS A 168 -0.89 16.84 -26.85
C LYS A 168 0.48 16.53 -26.23
N GLN A 169 0.64 16.82 -24.94
CA GLN A 169 1.89 16.55 -24.23
C GLN A 169 2.18 15.05 -24.10
N PHE A 170 1.17 14.23 -23.82
CA PHE A 170 1.29 12.78 -23.77
C PHE A 170 1.80 12.26 -25.12
N ASN A 171 1.20 12.72 -26.22
CA ASN A 171 1.63 12.32 -27.56
C ASN A 171 3.05 12.78 -27.87
N TYR A 172 3.41 14.00 -27.48
CA TYR A 172 4.77 14.53 -27.68
C TYR A 172 5.81 13.68 -26.96
N GLN A 173 5.65 13.46 -25.65
CA GLN A 173 6.59 12.67 -24.85
C GLN A 173 6.61 11.19 -25.27
N THR A 174 5.47 10.62 -25.61
CA THR A 174 5.40 9.26 -26.13
C THR A 174 6.14 9.13 -27.46
N LYS A 175 6.07 10.12 -28.36
CA LYS A 175 6.83 10.08 -29.62
C LYS A 175 8.33 10.11 -29.40
N ILE A 176 8.81 10.81 -28.36
CA ILE A 176 10.22 10.79 -27.96
C ILE A 176 10.61 9.38 -27.51
N MET A 177 9.81 8.77 -26.63
CA MET A 177 10.00 7.38 -26.18
C MET A 177 10.05 6.41 -27.36
N ILE A 178 9.09 6.50 -28.30
CA ILE A 178 9.02 5.64 -29.49
C ILE A 178 10.29 5.78 -30.35
N LYS A 179 10.78 7.01 -30.56
CA LYS A 179 12.03 7.24 -31.31
C LYS A 179 13.24 6.58 -30.62
N LYS A 180 13.34 6.70 -29.29
CA LYS A 180 14.42 6.07 -28.51
C LYS A 180 14.36 4.55 -28.52
N MET A 181 13.15 3.98 -28.60
CA MET A 181 12.96 2.53 -28.72
C MET A 181 13.33 1.98 -30.12
N ALA A 182 13.54 2.83 -31.12
CA ALA A 182 13.92 2.38 -32.47
C ALA A 182 15.25 1.61 -32.46
N ASP A 183 16.18 1.99 -31.57
CA ASP A 183 17.49 1.34 -31.40
C ASP A 183 17.38 -0.08 -30.82
N LYS A 184 16.20 -0.48 -30.34
CA LYS A 184 15.91 -1.81 -29.81
C LYS A 184 15.19 -2.73 -30.79
N VAL A 185 14.90 -2.25 -32.01
CA VAL A 185 14.26 -3.07 -33.04
C VAL A 185 15.23 -4.14 -33.52
N GLY A 186 14.81 -5.41 -33.46
CA GLY A 186 15.64 -6.54 -33.90
C GLY A 186 16.80 -6.90 -32.96
N THR A 187 16.96 -6.25 -31.80
CA THR A 187 18.04 -6.54 -30.85
C THR A 187 17.69 -7.65 -29.84
N GLY A 188 16.58 -8.35 -30.03
CA GLY A 188 16.04 -9.33 -29.07
C GLY A 188 15.14 -8.68 -28.01
N GLU A 189 14.97 -9.37 -26.88
CA GLU A 189 14.13 -8.88 -25.77
C GLU A 189 14.86 -7.87 -24.90
N PHE A 190 14.12 -6.85 -24.43
CA PHE A 190 14.59 -5.89 -23.43
C PHE A 190 13.43 -5.49 -22.50
N ASP A 191 13.75 -5.00 -21.31
CA ASP A 191 12.73 -4.53 -20.37
C ASP A 191 12.18 -3.15 -20.79
N VAL A 192 10.91 -3.12 -21.20
CA VAL A 192 10.23 -1.90 -21.65
C VAL A 192 9.97 -0.89 -20.53
N HIS A 193 10.04 -1.32 -19.27
CA HIS A 193 9.83 -0.44 -18.12
C HIS A 193 10.82 0.72 -18.08
N HIS A 194 12.06 0.49 -18.55
CA HIS A 194 13.08 1.53 -18.67
C HIS A 194 12.78 2.58 -19.76
N ALA A 195 11.87 2.30 -20.68
CA ALA A 195 11.37 3.30 -21.64
C ALA A 195 10.11 4.00 -21.09
N ILE A 196 9.17 3.23 -20.54
CA ILE A 196 7.85 3.74 -20.11
C ILE A 196 7.96 4.62 -18.88
N VAL A 197 8.68 4.21 -17.83
CA VAL A 197 8.71 4.96 -16.56
C VAL A 197 9.29 6.37 -16.74
N PRO A 198 10.42 6.57 -17.43
CA PRO A 198 10.91 7.91 -17.70
C PRO A 198 9.94 8.74 -18.56
N CYS A 199 9.28 8.12 -19.55
CA CYS A 199 8.27 8.81 -20.37
C CYS A 199 7.09 9.31 -19.52
N VAL A 200 6.55 8.45 -18.65
CA VAL A 200 5.46 8.82 -17.74
C VAL A 200 5.90 9.88 -16.74
N ALA A 201 7.14 9.81 -16.24
CA ALA A 201 7.70 10.84 -15.37
C ALA A 201 7.72 12.19 -16.09
N ASP A 202 8.27 12.26 -17.30
CA ASP A 202 8.33 13.50 -18.09
C ASP A 202 6.95 14.07 -18.40
N ILE A 203 5.99 13.19 -18.75
CA ILE A 203 4.58 13.56 -18.92
C ILE A 203 4.04 14.24 -17.65
N VAL A 204 4.25 13.64 -16.47
CA VAL A 204 3.76 14.18 -15.20
C VAL A 204 4.44 15.49 -14.85
N PHE A 205 5.77 15.59 -15.00
CA PHE A 205 6.53 16.80 -14.72
C PHE A 205 6.06 18.00 -15.56
N GLU A 206 5.84 17.80 -16.84
CA GLU A 206 5.46 18.90 -17.72
C GLU A 206 3.99 19.28 -17.61
N THR A 207 3.10 18.30 -17.41
CA THR A 207 1.65 18.58 -17.38
C THR A 207 1.14 19.00 -16.01
N MET A 208 1.68 18.43 -14.92
CA MET A 208 1.18 18.67 -13.57
C MET A 208 2.02 19.72 -12.83
N PHE A 209 3.34 19.66 -13.00
CA PHE A 209 4.27 20.54 -12.28
C PHE A 209 4.74 21.71 -13.13
N GLY A 210 4.47 21.71 -14.44
CA GLY A 210 4.90 22.77 -15.35
C GLY A 210 6.42 22.89 -15.48
N VAL A 211 7.15 21.82 -15.15
CA VAL A 211 8.62 21.79 -15.23
C VAL A 211 9.07 20.87 -16.37
N PRO A 212 10.18 21.19 -17.08
CA PRO A 212 10.65 20.37 -18.18
C PRO A 212 10.93 18.92 -17.76
N GLY A 213 10.43 17.96 -18.54
CA GLY A 213 10.69 16.54 -18.36
C GLY A 213 12.05 16.16 -18.93
N LYS A 214 12.90 15.54 -18.13
CA LYS A 214 14.27 15.14 -18.51
C LYS A 214 14.63 13.70 -18.14
N ALA A 215 13.70 12.94 -17.56
CA ALA A 215 13.92 11.56 -17.14
C ALA A 215 14.31 10.67 -18.33
N GLN A 216 13.68 10.86 -19.50
CA GLN A 216 14.04 10.05 -20.68
C GLN A 216 15.48 10.28 -21.15
N ASN A 217 16.15 11.35 -20.72
CA ASN A 217 17.55 11.65 -21.05
C ASN A 217 18.54 11.10 -20.00
N GLY A 218 18.06 10.32 -19.03
CA GLY A 218 18.88 9.75 -17.96
C GLY A 218 19.06 10.66 -16.74
N GLU A 219 18.42 11.84 -16.70
CA GLU A 219 18.41 12.67 -15.49
C GLU A 219 17.48 12.06 -14.43
N HIS A 220 18.02 11.80 -13.24
CA HIS A 220 17.25 11.21 -12.15
C HIS A 220 16.24 12.22 -11.58
N ASN A 221 14.96 11.89 -11.71
CA ASN A 221 13.90 12.60 -11.00
C ASN A 221 13.60 11.89 -9.67
N ILE A 222 13.45 12.68 -8.61
CA ILE A 222 13.31 12.24 -7.20
C ILE A 222 12.12 11.28 -6.94
N LEU A 223 11.20 11.15 -7.91
CA LEU A 223 9.97 10.36 -7.81
C LEU A 223 10.09 8.91 -8.30
N VAL A 224 11.24 8.50 -8.85
CA VAL A 224 11.36 7.22 -9.59
C VAL A 224 11.71 6.02 -8.69
N GLU A 225 12.13 6.26 -7.45
CA GLU A 225 12.51 5.16 -6.54
C GLU A 225 11.36 4.69 -5.65
N GLY A 226 11.13 3.39 -5.72
CA GLY A 226 10.35 2.65 -4.74
C GLY A 226 9.28 1.76 -5.35
N THR A 227 9.51 0.45 -5.22
CA THR A 227 8.65 -0.47 -4.45
C THR A 227 8.06 -1.70 -5.17
N GLU A 228 8.03 -2.83 -4.43
CA GLU A 228 8.15 -4.23 -4.87
C GLU A 228 7.55 -5.24 -3.76
N THR A 229 6.55 -6.19 -4.01
CA THR A 229 6.17 -7.64 -3.48
C THR A 229 4.72 -8.33 -3.55
N TYR A 230 4.47 -9.22 -4.54
CA TYR A 230 3.46 -10.27 -4.89
C TYR A 230 1.89 -10.26 -4.75
N SER A 231 1.17 -10.80 -5.78
CA SER A 231 -0.17 -11.47 -5.77
C SER A 231 -0.66 -12.09 -7.11
N LYS A 232 -0.90 -13.42 -7.15
CA LYS A 232 -1.55 -14.19 -8.25
C LYS A 232 -2.79 -14.97 -7.76
N GLY A 233 -3.84 -15.06 -8.60
CA GLY A 233 -5.04 -15.91 -8.40
C GLY A 233 -6.39 -15.20 -8.21
N ARG A 234 -6.67 -14.08 -8.91
CA ARG A 234 -7.85 -13.23 -8.62
C ARG A 234 -8.94 -13.26 -9.69
N HIS A 235 -10.16 -13.07 -9.22
CA HIS A 235 -11.42 -13.02 -9.95
C HIS A 235 -11.53 -11.74 -10.84
N PRO A 236 -12.20 -11.77 -12.01
CA PRO A 236 -12.26 -10.66 -12.98
C PRO A 236 -12.79 -9.29 -12.47
N TRP A 237 -13.44 -9.26 -11.30
CA TRP A 237 -13.94 -8.04 -10.64
C TRP A 237 -12.98 -7.46 -9.58
N ALA A 238 -11.79 -8.04 -9.39
CA ALA A 238 -10.78 -7.56 -8.44
C ALA A 238 -9.93 -6.38 -8.98
N PHE A 239 -10.35 -5.75 -10.07
CA PHE A 239 -9.63 -4.68 -10.73
C PHE A 239 -10.21 -3.31 -10.36
N LEU A 240 -9.69 -2.73 -9.27
CA LEU A 240 -9.95 -1.35 -8.84
C LEU A 240 -8.66 -0.50 -8.97
N PRO A 241 -8.08 -0.35 -10.18
CA PRO A 241 -6.79 0.35 -10.37
C PRO A 241 -6.85 1.82 -9.93
N PHE A 242 -8.05 2.37 -9.84
CA PHE A 242 -8.33 3.74 -9.42
C PHE A 242 -9.24 3.80 -8.18
N SER A 243 -9.39 2.70 -7.44
CA SER A 243 -10.38 2.59 -6.35
C SER A 243 -11.82 2.89 -6.83
N GLY A 244 -12.72 3.23 -5.92
CA GLY A 244 -14.13 3.53 -6.22
C GLY A 244 -14.74 4.51 -5.21
N GLY A 245 -15.97 4.96 -5.47
CA GLY A 245 -16.74 5.78 -4.54
C GLY A 245 -16.14 7.16 -4.23
N LEU A 246 -16.39 7.66 -3.02
CA LEU A 246 -15.99 9.01 -2.59
C LEU A 246 -14.47 9.22 -2.65
N ARG A 247 -13.71 8.13 -2.50
CA ARG A 247 -12.25 8.08 -2.43
C ARG A 247 -11.57 7.63 -3.72
N SER A 248 -12.30 7.54 -4.82
CA SER A 248 -11.75 7.23 -6.14
C SER A 248 -10.57 8.15 -6.52
N CYS A 249 -9.63 7.61 -7.30
CA CYS A 249 -8.42 8.29 -7.75
C CYS A 249 -8.79 9.61 -8.46
N PRO A 250 -8.29 10.76 -7.98
CA PRO A 250 -8.49 12.05 -8.64
C PRO A 250 -8.00 12.07 -10.09
N GLY A 251 -6.97 11.30 -10.44
CA GLY A 251 -6.36 11.29 -11.77
C GLY A 251 -6.77 10.12 -12.67
N SER A 252 -7.88 9.43 -12.40
CA SER A 252 -8.25 8.21 -13.13
C SER A 252 -8.43 8.43 -14.65
N LYS A 253 -9.11 9.53 -15.04
CA LYS A 253 -9.30 9.90 -16.44
C LYS A 253 -7.97 10.27 -17.10
N TYR A 254 -7.18 11.15 -16.46
CA TYR A 254 -5.83 11.50 -16.89
C TYR A 254 -4.94 10.28 -17.10
N GLY A 255 -4.85 9.41 -16.10
CA GLY A 255 -4.01 8.21 -16.13
C GLY A 255 -4.44 7.25 -17.23
N MET A 256 -5.75 7.04 -17.41
CA MET A 256 -6.22 6.16 -18.48
C MET A 256 -5.97 6.69 -19.88
N ILE A 257 -6.10 8.01 -20.08
CA ILE A 257 -5.81 8.62 -21.36
C ILE A 257 -4.32 8.51 -21.66
N CYS A 258 -3.45 8.78 -20.67
CA CYS A 258 -2.01 8.62 -20.80
C CYS A 258 -1.63 7.18 -21.22
N ILE A 259 -2.14 6.17 -20.52
CA ILE A 259 -1.91 4.75 -20.85
C ILE A 259 -2.39 4.43 -22.27
N LYS A 260 -3.60 4.87 -22.65
CA LYS A 260 -4.14 4.65 -24.00
C LYS A 260 -3.27 5.29 -25.08
N VAL A 261 -2.77 6.51 -24.86
CA VAL A 261 -1.88 7.20 -25.81
C VAL A 261 -0.58 6.41 -25.96
N ILE A 262 0.05 6.00 -24.86
CA ILE A 262 1.29 5.22 -24.87
C ILE A 262 1.09 3.90 -25.64
N ILE A 263 0.10 3.10 -25.25
CA ILE A 263 -0.18 1.80 -25.89
C ILE A 263 -0.49 2.02 -27.38
N ALA A 264 -1.36 2.99 -27.70
CA ALA A 264 -1.76 3.23 -29.08
C ALA A 264 -0.58 3.68 -29.95
N GLN A 265 0.37 4.47 -29.42
CA GLN A 265 1.59 4.81 -30.15
C GLN A 265 2.51 3.60 -30.32
N MET A 266 2.68 2.77 -29.28
CA MET A 266 3.50 1.56 -29.37
C MET A 266 2.98 0.60 -30.45
N VAL A 267 1.69 0.23 -30.40
CA VAL A 267 1.12 -0.72 -31.36
C VAL A 267 0.97 -0.18 -32.78
N ARG A 268 1.03 1.15 -32.98
CA ARG A 268 1.06 1.77 -34.31
C ARG A 268 2.42 1.72 -34.98
N HIS A 269 3.51 1.69 -34.21
CA HIS A 269 4.87 1.76 -34.75
C HIS A 269 5.60 0.42 -34.70
N TYR A 270 5.24 -0.44 -33.74
CA TYR A 270 5.92 -1.70 -33.48
C TYR A 270 4.94 -2.86 -33.29
N GLN A 271 5.32 -4.01 -33.82
CA GLN A 271 4.80 -5.30 -33.40
C GLN A 271 5.59 -5.75 -32.18
N LEU A 272 4.85 -6.07 -31.11
CA LEU A 272 5.38 -6.40 -29.78
C LEU A 272 5.26 -7.91 -29.58
N GLU A 273 6.35 -8.56 -29.20
CA GLU A 273 6.37 -9.99 -28.83
C GLU A 273 7.07 -10.16 -27.49
N THR A 274 6.70 -11.19 -26.72
CA THR A 274 7.35 -11.52 -25.45
C THR A 274 7.37 -13.04 -25.25
N THR A 275 8.44 -13.54 -24.65
CA THR A 275 8.56 -14.92 -24.17
C THR A 275 7.91 -15.11 -22.80
N LEU A 276 7.58 -14.02 -22.10
CA LEU A 276 7.01 -14.04 -20.76
C LEU A 276 5.59 -14.60 -20.80
N LYS A 277 5.39 -15.71 -20.11
CA LYS A 277 4.07 -16.35 -20.00
C LYS A 277 3.37 -15.91 -18.72
N TYR A 278 2.04 -15.87 -18.77
CA TYR A 278 1.24 -15.50 -17.61
C TYR A 278 1.49 -16.45 -16.43
N GLU A 279 1.65 -17.75 -16.69
CA GLU A 279 1.86 -18.78 -15.68
C GLU A 279 3.20 -18.60 -14.96
N THR A 280 4.24 -18.17 -15.68
CA THR A 280 5.59 -17.96 -15.17
C THR A 280 5.81 -16.56 -14.62
N LEU A 281 4.88 -15.63 -14.84
CA LEU A 281 4.99 -14.24 -14.41
C LEU A 281 5.18 -14.10 -12.89
N ASN A 282 6.33 -13.60 -12.50
CA ASN A 282 6.73 -13.39 -11.12
C ASN A 282 6.52 -11.91 -10.77
N ILE A 283 5.45 -11.58 -10.03
CA ILE A 283 5.02 -10.18 -9.78
C ILE A 283 5.43 -9.71 -8.40
N HIS A 284 6.15 -8.63 -8.17
CA HIS A 284 6.39 -8.00 -6.86
C HIS A 284 5.45 -6.74 -6.62
N ALA A 285 4.36 -6.81 -5.82
CA ALA A 285 3.52 -5.73 -5.21
C ALA A 285 3.94 -5.01 -3.88
N HIS A 286 4.11 -3.69 -3.90
CA HIS A 286 4.32 -2.87 -2.69
C HIS A 286 3.43 -1.62 -2.73
N ILE A 287 3.98 -0.39 -2.85
CA ILE A 287 3.13 0.79 -3.12
C ILE A 287 2.52 0.64 -4.53
N SER A 288 3.24 -0.03 -5.45
CA SER A 288 2.75 -0.40 -6.78
C SER A 288 3.02 -1.89 -7.09
N THR A 289 2.22 -2.48 -7.97
CA THR A 289 2.45 -3.86 -8.46
C THR A 289 3.42 -3.85 -9.62
N ARG A 290 4.51 -4.62 -9.55
CA ARG A 290 5.54 -4.73 -10.60
C ARG A 290 5.91 -6.18 -10.91
N SER A 291 6.59 -6.46 -12.01
CA SER A 291 7.20 -7.78 -12.30
C SER A 291 8.62 -7.85 -11.74
N ILE A 292 9.02 -8.94 -11.08
CA ILE A 292 10.42 -9.21 -10.72
C ILE A 292 11.24 -9.38 -11.98
N ASP A 293 10.72 -10.16 -12.93
CA ASP A 293 11.44 -10.52 -14.15
C ASP A 293 11.49 -9.35 -15.16
N GLY A 294 11.10 -8.14 -14.72
CA GLY A 294 10.89 -6.99 -15.59
C GLY A 294 9.75 -7.23 -16.57
N TYR A 295 9.78 -6.46 -17.66
CA TYR A 295 8.77 -6.51 -18.72
C TYR A 295 9.47 -6.73 -20.07
N PRO A 296 10.06 -7.92 -20.29
CA PRO A 296 10.79 -8.24 -21.51
C PRO A 296 9.85 -8.21 -22.72
N ILE A 297 10.18 -7.38 -23.70
CA ILE A 297 9.54 -7.36 -25.01
C ILE A 297 10.60 -7.32 -26.10
N SER A 298 10.27 -7.90 -27.26
CA SER A 298 10.99 -7.69 -28.50
C SER A 298 10.16 -6.84 -29.46
N LEU A 299 10.84 -6.05 -30.28
CA LEU A 299 10.22 -5.13 -31.22
C LEU A 299 10.53 -5.55 -32.65
N LYS A 300 9.47 -5.60 -33.46
CA LYS A 300 9.55 -5.63 -34.93
C LYS A 300 8.91 -4.36 -35.48
N LYS A 301 9.49 -3.79 -36.52
CA LYS A 301 8.94 -2.60 -37.17
C LYS A 301 7.69 -2.98 -37.96
N ILE A 302 6.62 -2.20 -37.82
CA ILE A 302 5.46 -2.32 -38.70
C ILE A 302 5.79 -1.56 -39.99
N ASN A 303 5.77 -2.27 -41.11
CA ASN A 303 5.96 -1.68 -42.44
C ASN A 303 4.76 -0.81 -42.84
#